data_AF-A0A3P7I7V8-F1
#
_entry.id   AF-A0A3P7I7V8-F1
#
_cell.length_a   1.000
_cell.length_b   1.000
_cell.length_c   1.000
_cell.angle_alpha   90.00
_cell.angle_beta   90.00
_cell.angle_gamma   90.00
#
_symmetry.space_group_name_H-M   'P 1'
#
loop_
_entity.id
_entity.type
_entity.pdbx_description
1 polymer ?
#
loop_
_entity_poly.entity_id
_entity_poly.type
_entity_poly.pdbx_seq_one_letter_code
_entity_poly.pdbx_strand_id
1 'polypeptide(L)' 'MIAGIFVGFRSMIAQLNWMSPFAKTAAYKKIDYLVKNIGYPDWITDDEKLTKAYAVSDLAQVNGCTEAEKQ' A
#
# COMPACT_ATOMS: atom_id res chain seq x y z
N MET A 1 2.69 18.65 3.94
CA MET A 1 2.90 18.68 2.48
C MET A 1 1.79 17.95 1.71
N ILE A 2 1.58 16.64 1.89
CA ILE A 2 0.56 15.87 1.11
C ILE A 2 -0.88 16.30 1.37
N ALA A 3 -1.23 16.65 2.62
CA ALA A 3 -2.59 17.12 2.95
C ALA A 3 -3.00 18.38 2.17
N GLY A 4 -2.04 19.26 1.83
CA GLY A 4 -2.30 20.47 1.04
C GLY A 4 -2.75 20.16 -0.39
N ILE A 5 -2.23 19.08 -0.98
CA ILE A 5 -2.60 18.64 -2.33
C ILE A 5 -4.08 18.20 -2.35
N PHE A 6 -4.55 17.52 -1.31
CA PHE A 6 -5.95 17.09 -1.22
C PHE A 6 -6.92 18.26 -1.07
N VAL A 7 -6.53 19.29 -0.31
CA VAL A 7 -7.32 20.54 -0.23
C VAL A 7 -7.39 21.22 -1.60
N GLY A 8 -6.27 21.28 -2.33
CA GLY A 8 -6.26 21.80 -3.70
C GLY A 8 -7.16 21.01 -4.65
N PHE A 9 -7.11 19.68 -4.59
CA PHE A 9 -7.97 18.79 -5.40
C PHE A 9 -9.45 18.99 -5.09
N ARG A 10 -9.82 19.16 -3.81
CA ARG A 10 -11.20 19.47 -3.41
C ARG A 10 -11.67 20.79 -4.02
N SER A 11 -10.85 21.83 -3.94
CA SER A 11 -11.15 23.13 -4.54
C SER A 11 -11.27 23.06 -6.07
N MET A 12 -10.50 22.18 -6.73
CA MET A 12 -10.61 21.97 -8.18
C MET A 12 -11.92 21.27 -8.56
N ILE A 13 -12.33 20.24 -7.82
CA ILE A 13 -13.60 19.53 -8.07
C ILE A 13 -14.81 20.44 -7.82
N ALA A 14 -14.72 21.36 -6.85
CA ALA A 14 -15.78 22.33 -6.59
C ALA A 14 -16.10 23.17 -7.83
N GLN A 15 -15.07 23.53 -8.60
CA GLN A 15 -15.16 24.39 -9.79
C GLN A 15 -15.65 23.69 -11.05
N LEU A 16 -15.79 22.35 -11.06
CA LEU A 16 -16.23 21.62 -12.26
C LEU A 16 -17.73 21.87 -12.55
N ASN A 17 -18.05 22.39 -13.73
CA ASN A 17 -19.43 22.66 -14.16
C ASN A 17 -20.15 21.43 -14.75
N TRP A 18 -19.41 20.41 -15.19
CA TRP A 18 -19.96 19.23 -15.88
C TRP A 18 -20.42 18.09 -14.95
N MET A 19 -20.09 18.17 -13.66
CA MET A 19 -20.43 17.14 -12.68
C MET A 19 -21.71 17.50 -11.91
N SER A 20 -22.62 16.53 -11.77
CA SER A 20 -23.81 16.71 -10.95
C SER A 20 -23.45 16.89 -9.47
N PRO A 21 -24.29 17.56 -8.66
CA PRO A 21 -24.04 17.75 -7.23
C PRO A 21 -23.83 16.43 -6.47
N PHE A 22 -24.60 15.40 -6.82
CA PHE A 22 -24.46 14.05 -6.24
C PHE A 22 -23.08 13.46 -6.52
N ALA A 23 -22.62 13.53 -7.78
CA ALA A 23 -21.30 13.04 -8.16
C ALA A 23 -20.19 13.80 -7.41
N LYS A 24 -20.34 15.12 -7.19
CA LYS A 24 -19.36 15.93 -6.45
C LYS A 24 -19.23 15.47 -5.01
N THR A 25 -20.34 15.21 -4.33
CA THR A 25 -20.33 14.67 -2.95
C THR A 25 -19.65 13.30 -2.88
N ALA A 26 -19.92 12.41 -3.84
CA ALA A 26 -19.25 11.11 -3.92
C ALA A 26 -17.73 11.24 -4.14
N ALA A 27 -17.31 12.18 -4.99
CA ALA A 27 -15.90 12.47 -5.23
C ALA A 27 -15.20 13.03 -3.99
N TYR A 28 -15.84 13.91 -3.23
CA TYR A 28 -15.29 14.40 -1.96
C TYR A 28 -15.09 13.28 -0.94
N LYS A 29 -16.08 12.40 -0.80
CA LYS A 29 -15.97 11.21 0.06
C LYS A 29 -14.81 10.33 -0.36
N LYS A 30 -14.65 10.07 -1.66
CA LYS A 30 -13.53 9.28 -2.17
C LYS A 30 -12.17 9.91 -1.82
N ILE A 31 -12.05 11.24 -1.90
CA ILE A 31 -10.84 11.96 -1.50
C ILE A 31 -10.59 11.84 0.02
N ASP A 32 -11.62 11.92 0.85
CA ASP A 32 -11.48 11.77 2.32
C ASP A 32 -11.00 10.38 2.73
N TYR A 33 -11.45 9.33 2.04
CA TYR A 33 -11.09 7.94 2.33
C TYR A 33 -9.82 7.46 1.63
N LEU A 34 -9.04 8.34 1.00
CA LEU A 34 -7.77 7.93 0.40
C LEU A 34 -6.75 7.51 1.47
N VAL A 35 -6.34 6.25 1.40
CA VAL A 35 -5.26 5.68 2.23
C VAL A 35 -3.90 6.11 1.65
N LYS A 36 -3.02 6.60 2.52
CA LYS A 36 -1.67 7.07 2.17
C LYS A 36 -0.66 6.03 2.66
N ASN A 37 -0.05 5.30 1.73
CA ASN A 37 1.05 4.39 2.00
C ASN A 37 2.32 5.02 1.40
N ILE A 38 3.25 5.46 2.23
CA ILE A 38 4.45 6.22 1.80
C ILE A 38 5.69 5.53 2.33
N GLY A 39 6.68 5.32 1.47
CA GLY A 39 7.93 4.65 1.84
C GLY A 39 7.74 3.14 1.88
N TYR A 40 7.59 2.60 3.08
CA TYR A 40 7.44 1.17 3.33
C TYR A 40 6.32 0.92 4.35
N PRO A 41 5.71 -0.27 4.36
CA PRO A 41 4.68 -0.58 5.33
C PRO A 41 5.29 -0.81 6.72
N ASP A 42 4.64 -0.30 7.76
CA ASP A 42 5.16 -0.28 9.13
C ASP A 42 5.49 -1.68 9.71
N TRP A 43 4.89 -2.74 9.17
CA TRP A 43 5.13 -4.11 9.63
C TRP A 43 6.48 -4.69 9.19
N ILE A 44 7.17 -4.06 8.23
CA ILE A 44 8.43 -4.58 7.68
C ILE A 44 9.62 -4.41 8.64
N THR A 45 9.53 -3.49 9.60
CA THR A 45 10.60 -3.23 10.59
C THR A 45 10.53 -4.16 11.80
N ASP A 46 9.52 -5.02 11.87
CA ASP A 46 9.31 -5.98 12.93
C ASP A 46 9.76 -7.36 12.45
N ASP A 47 10.87 -7.85 12.99
CA ASP A 47 11.53 -9.09 12.57
C ASP A 47 10.63 -10.32 12.74
N GLU A 48 9.75 -10.35 13.75
CA GLU A 48 8.83 -11.47 13.96
C GLU A 48 7.74 -11.50 12.90
N LYS A 49 7.15 -10.33 12.61
CA LYS A 49 6.14 -10.20 11.54
C LYS A 49 6.74 -10.47 10.17
N LEU A 50 7.96 -10.01 9.94
CA LEU A 50 8.69 -10.23 8.70
C LEU A 50 8.98 -11.72 8.51
N THR A 51 9.55 -12.37 9.53
CA THR A 51 9.85 -13.81 9.49
C THR A 51 8.58 -14.64 9.28
N LYS A 52 7.47 -14.29 9.96
CA LYS A 52 6.18 -14.98 9.76
C LYS A 52 5.61 -14.79 8.34
N ALA A 53 5.74 -13.61 7.75
CA ALA A 53 5.27 -13.33 6.40
C ALA A 53 6.03 -14.13 5.33
N TYR A 54 7.33 -14.37 5.55
CA TYR A 54 8.21 -15.06 4.60
C TYR A 54 8.59 -16.50 5.01
N ALA A 55 8.07 -17.02 6.12
CA ALA A 55 8.37 -18.35 6.67
C ALA A 55 8.12 -19.51 5.69
N VAL A 56 7.32 -19.31 4.63
CA VAL A 56 6.97 -20.34 3.65
C VAL A 56 7.87 -20.30 2.40
N SER A 57 8.60 -19.21 2.14
CA SER A 57 9.14 -18.99 0.79
C SER A 57 10.66 -19.14 0.61
N ASP A 58 11.48 -19.35 1.66
CA ASP A 58 12.94 -19.20 1.48
C ASP A 58 13.88 -20.30 1.99
N LEU A 59 13.45 -21.56 2.15
CA LEU A 59 14.44 -22.66 2.34
C LEU A 59 14.25 -23.91 1.45
N ALA A 60 13.33 -23.90 0.49
CA ALA A 60 13.08 -25.05 -0.40
C ALA A 60 13.75 -24.96 -1.80
N GLN A 61 14.58 -23.94 -2.07
CA GLN A 61 15.35 -23.85 -3.33
C GLN A 61 16.86 -23.67 -3.14
N VAL A 62 17.39 -23.76 -1.91
CA VAL A 62 18.84 -23.80 -1.64
C VAL A 62 19.20 -25.03 -0.79
N ASN A 63 18.64 -26.21 -1.10
CA ASN A 63 19.14 -27.49 -0.56
C ASN A 63 19.09 -28.62 -1.59
N GLY A 64 19.27 -28.29 -2.87
CA GLY A 64 19.68 -29.26 -3.88
C GLY A 64 21.16 -29.68 -3.78
N CYS A 65 21.90 -29.32 -2.73
CA CYS A 65 23.36 -29.50 -2.67
C CYS A 65 23.96 -30.08 -1.36
N THR A 66 23.18 -30.65 -0.42
CA THR A 66 23.77 -31.32 0.77
C THR A 66 23.01 -32.58 1.19
N GLU A 67 22.76 -33.50 0.25
CA GLU A 67 22.40 -34.90 0.54
C GLU A 67 23.03 -35.83 -0.52
N ALA A 68 24.35 -35.71 -0.74
CA ALA A 68 25.09 -36.58 -1.65
C ALA A 68 26.52 -36.92 -1.16
N GLU A 69 26.73 -37.11 0.15
CA GLU A 69 27.95 -37.77 0.67
C GLU A 69 27.59 -38.73 1.81
N LYS A 70 26.75 -39.74 1.49
CA LYS A 70 26.91 -41.07 2.10
C LYS A 70 28.02 -41.79 1.35
N GLN A 71 29.23 -41.74 1.90
CA GLN A 71 30.18 -42.85 1.88
C GLN A 71 30.61 -43.13 3.32
#